data_AF-A0A818QKT7-F1
#
_entry.id   AF-A0A818QKT7-F1
#
_cell.length_a   1.000
_cell.length_b   1.000
_cell.length_c   1.000
_cell.angle_alpha   90.00
_cell.angle_beta   90.00
_cell.angle_gamma   90.00
#
_symmetry.space_group_name_H-M   'P 1'
#
loop_
_entity.id
_entity.type
_entity.pdbx_description
1 polymer ?
#
loop_
_entity_poly.entity_id
_entity_poly.type
_entity_poly.pdbx_seq_one_letter_code
_entity_poly.pdbx_strand_id
1 'polypeptide(L)'
;MFWMAVFTLQNDLKRQQYEDLFCIFRGYMSYVTCFTQNYSYFLQAIYRYLTIVYPSRLFWQSKRVQIFFISLSWIIVFICALPHVFTGEIKYLVDDQIFQMSLHLSIVTVYNVILFYLILMNDIIFIYFKLVRYVKEMSKNM
;
A
#
# COMPACT_ATOMS: atom_id res chain seq x y z
N MET A 1 24.61 6.08 4.91
CA MET A 1 24.91 4.72 4.38
C MET A 1 26.17 4.13 5.00
N PHE A 2 27.33 4.82 4.99
CA PHE A 2 28.60 4.32 5.54
C PHE A 2 28.55 3.97 7.05
N TRP A 3 27.90 4.81 7.85
CA TRP A 3 27.75 4.57 9.29
C TRP A 3 26.92 3.32 9.63
N MET A 4 25.90 2.99 8.83
CA MET A 4 25.16 1.74 9.01
C MET A 4 26.05 0.53 8.71
N ALA A 5 26.85 0.59 7.63
CA ALA A 5 27.74 -0.50 7.28
C ALA A 5 28.82 -0.76 8.34
N VAL A 6 29.40 0.29 8.92
CA VAL A 6 30.39 0.16 10.01
C VAL A 6 29.75 -0.40 11.28
N PHE A 7 28.53 0.02 11.62
CA PHE A 7 27.78 -0.50 12.75
C PHE A 7 27.44 -1.99 12.58
N THR A 8 26.93 -2.39 11.40
CA THR A 8 26.64 -3.78 11.08
C THR A 8 27.89 -4.65 11.15
N LEU A 9 29.01 -4.20 10.54
CA LEU A 9 30.27 -4.94 10.56
C LEU A 9 30.84 -5.12 11.97
N GLN A 10 30.79 -4.09 12.81
CA GLN A 10 31.25 -4.17 14.20
C GLN A 10 30.40 -5.14 15.05
N ASN A 11 29.11 -5.23 14.77
CA ASN A 11 28.21 -6.13 15.48
C ASN A 11 28.32 -7.57 15.01
N ASP A 12 28.45 -7.80 13.69
CA ASP A 12 28.72 -9.11 13.10
C ASP A 12 30.01 -9.71 13.66
N LEU A 13 31.06 -8.89 13.79
CA LEU A 13 32.36 -9.32 14.34
C LEU A 13 32.28 -9.66 15.84
N LYS A 14 31.35 -9.05 16.58
CA LYS A 14 31.20 -9.25 18.04
C LYS A 14 30.16 -10.31 18.41
N ARG A 15 29.38 -10.84 17.45
CA ARG A 15 28.25 -11.75 17.70
C ARG A 15 27.33 -11.25 18.83
N GLN A 16 27.20 -9.93 18.99
CA GLN A 16 26.28 -9.38 19.98
C GLN A 16 24.85 -9.55 19.45
N GLN A 17 24.15 -10.55 20.01
CA GLN A 17 22.72 -10.71 19.78
C GLN A 17 22.00 -9.47 20.33
N TYR A 18 21.30 -8.76 19.45
CA TYR A 18 20.53 -7.57 19.78
C TYR A 18 19.11 -7.77 19.28
N GLU A 19 18.12 -7.62 20.16
CA GLU A 19 16.72 -7.64 19.76
C GLU A 19 16.38 -6.31 19.08
N ASP A 20 16.10 -6.33 17.76
CA ASP A 20 15.61 -5.14 17.07
C ASP A 20 14.14 -4.89 17.42
N LEU A 21 13.91 -4.07 18.45
CA LEU A 21 12.57 -3.64 18.88
C LEU A 21 11.78 -2.95 17.75
N PHE A 22 12.44 -2.41 16.72
CA PHE A 22 11.79 -1.76 15.59
C PHE A 22 11.50 -2.71 14.43
N CYS A 23 11.87 -3.99 14.51
CA CYS A 23 11.56 -5.01 13.50
C CYS A 23 10.06 -5.02 13.16
N ILE A 24 9.22 -5.14 14.19
CA ILE A 24 7.76 -5.26 14.03
C ILE A 24 7.21 -3.97 13.40
N PHE A 25 7.69 -2.81 13.85
CA PHE A 25 7.30 -1.52 13.32
C PHE A 25 7.68 -1.37 11.83
N ARG A 26 8.89 -1.77 11.44
CA ARG A 26 9.33 -1.72 10.04
C ARG A 26 8.52 -2.67 9.15
N GLY A 27 8.22 -3.88 9.63
CA GLY A 27 7.35 -4.81 8.91
C GLY A 27 5.94 -4.27 8.73
N TYR A 28 5.35 -3.71 9.80
CA TYR A 28 4.04 -3.09 9.74
C TYR A 28 4.01 -1.92 8.75
N MET A 29 5.00 -1.03 8.82
CA MET A 29 5.13 0.10 7.90
C MET A 29 5.32 -0.35 6.46
N SER A 30 6.04 -1.45 6.21
CA SER A 30 6.16 -2.06 4.88
C SER A 30 4.78 -2.41 4.30
N TYR A 31 3.94 -3.16 5.04
CA TYR A 31 2.58 -3.49 4.59
C TYR A 31 1.72 -2.24 4.34
N VAL A 32 1.75 -1.29 5.27
CA VAL A 32 1.05 -0.01 5.14
C VAL A 32 1.46 0.72 3.87
N THR A 33 2.76 0.85 3.60
CA THR A 33 3.25 1.56 2.41
C THR A 33 2.81 0.89 1.10
N CYS A 34 2.87 -0.44 1.02
CA CYS A 34 2.40 -1.20 -0.14
C CYS A 34 0.90 -0.99 -0.38
N PHE A 35 0.07 -1.08 0.67
CA PHE A 35 -1.37 -0.90 0.56
C PHE A 35 -1.74 0.55 0.21
N THR A 36 -1.08 1.54 0.83
CA THR A 36 -1.25 2.96 0.53
C THR A 36 -0.90 3.27 -0.93
N GLN A 37 0.16 2.66 -1.46
CA GLN A 37 0.54 2.83 -2.86
C GLN A 37 -0.57 2.37 -3.81
N ASN A 38 -1.13 1.18 -3.61
CA ASN A 38 -2.21 0.66 -4.46
C ASN A 38 -3.49 1.51 -4.36
N TYR A 39 -3.87 1.90 -3.14
CA TYR A 39 -5.01 2.81 -2.94
C TYR A 39 -4.80 4.18 -3.59
N SER A 40 -3.56 4.69 -3.58
CA SER A 40 -3.23 5.97 -4.22
C SER A 40 -3.45 5.91 -5.72
N TYR A 41 -3.06 4.82 -6.38
CA TYR A 41 -3.33 4.64 -7.82
C TYR A 41 -4.82 4.53 -8.12
N PHE A 42 -5.57 3.85 -7.25
CA PHE A 42 -7.03 3.75 -7.39
C PHE A 42 -7.72 5.11 -7.25
N LEU A 43 -7.36 5.90 -6.22
CA LEU A 43 -7.90 7.25 -6.03
C LEU A 43 -7.54 8.17 -7.21
N GLN A 44 -6.33 8.06 -7.76
CA GLN A 44 -5.93 8.81 -8.95
C GLN A 44 -6.77 8.41 -10.18
N ALA A 45 -7.03 7.11 -10.37
CA ALA A 45 -7.89 6.63 -11.46
C ALA A 45 -9.32 7.18 -11.35
N ILE A 46 -9.91 7.14 -10.15
CA ILE A 46 -11.23 7.74 -9.88
C ILE A 46 -11.22 9.23 -10.17
N TYR A 47 -10.24 9.97 -9.65
CA TYR A 47 -10.13 11.41 -9.84
C TYR A 47 -10.07 11.78 -11.32
N ARG A 48 -9.23 11.09 -12.09
CA ARG A 48 -9.10 11.29 -13.54
C ARG A 48 -10.41 10.97 -14.26
N TYR A 49 -11.08 9.88 -13.90
CA TYR A 49 -12.37 9.50 -14.46
C TYR A 49 -13.45 10.56 -14.22
N LEU A 50 -13.57 11.03 -12.98
CA LEU A 50 -14.54 12.09 -12.62
C LEU A 50 -14.25 13.39 -13.36
N THR A 51 -12.97 13.75 -13.53
CA THR A 51 -12.58 14.98 -14.22
C THR A 51 -12.93 14.95 -15.70
N ILE A 52 -12.75 13.81 -16.38
CA ILE A 52 -12.98 13.68 -17.82
C ILE A 52 -14.46 13.43 -18.15
N VAL A 53 -15.12 12.52 -17.41
CA VAL A 53 -16.49 12.09 -17.72
C VAL A 53 -17.53 13.04 -17.12
N TYR A 54 -17.23 13.67 -15.99
CA TYR A 54 -18.15 14.57 -15.28
C TYR A 54 -17.50 15.92 -14.95
N PRO A 55 -17.06 16.69 -15.97
CA PRO A 55 -16.36 17.95 -15.75
C PRO A 55 -17.20 18.99 -14.98
N SER A 56 -18.54 18.93 -15.10
CA SER A 56 -19.45 19.84 -14.40
C SER A 56 -19.59 19.56 -12.89
N ARG A 57 -19.11 18.41 -12.39
CA ARG A 57 -19.22 18.00 -10.98
C ARG A 57 -18.04 18.51 -10.14
N LEU A 58 -17.89 19.83 -10.05
CA LEU A 58 -16.79 20.51 -9.35
C LEU A 58 -16.64 20.11 -7.87
N PHE A 59 -17.73 19.73 -7.20
CA PHE A 59 -17.69 19.28 -5.81
C PHE A 59 -16.71 18.12 -5.60
N TRP A 60 -16.76 17.11 -6.46
CA TRP A 60 -15.91 15.91 -6.35
C TRP A 60 -14.45 16.18 -6.69
N GLN A 61 -14.19 17.25 -7.45
CA GLN A 61 -12.85 17.70 -7.81
C GLN A 61 -12.25 18.65 -6.77
N SER A 62 -13.03 19.06 -5.76
CA SER A 62 -12.57 19.96 -4.71
C SER A 62 -11.43 19.35 -3.89
N LYS A 63 -10.42 20.17 -3.58
CA LYS A 63 -9.28 19.78 -2.73
C LYS A 63 -9.73 19.22 -1.37
N ARG A 64 -10.82 19.75 -0.81
CA ARG A 64 -11.37 19.28 0.49
C ARG A 64 -11.84 17.83 0.41
N VAL A 65 -12.52 17.47 -0.66
CA VAL A 65 -13.03 16.11 -0.90
C VAL A 65 -11.87 15.15 -1.19
N GLN A 66 -10.88 15.58 -1.97
CA GLN A 66 -9.69 14.79 -2.23
C GLN A 66 -8.87 14.49 -0.95
N ILE A 67 -8.65 15.51 -0.11
CA ILE A 67 -7.98 15.34 1.19
C ILE A 67 -8.77 14.40 2.10
N PHE A 68 -10.10 14.48 2.09
CA PHE A 68 -10.96 13.58 2.84
C PHE A 68 -10.79 12.12 2.39
N PHE A 69 -10.82 11.85 1.08
CA PHE A 69 -10.60 10.49 0.55
C PHE A 69 -9.22 9.94 0.85
N ILE A 70 -8.18 10.77 0.74
CA ILE A 70 -6.81 10.39 1.10
C ILE A 70 -6.73 10.06 2.60
N SER A 71 -7.32 10.90 3.45
CA SER A 71 -7.31 10.67 4.90
C SER A 71 -8.04 9.39 5.27
N LEU A 72 -9.17 9.12 4.62
CA LEU A 72 -9.94 7.89 4.81
C LEU A 72 -9.15 6.65 4.34
N SER A 73 -8.43 6.73 3.21
CA SER A 73 -7.64 5.60 2.72
C SER A 73 -6.50 5.25 3.66
N TRP A 74 -5.83 6.24 4.26
CA TRP A 74 -4.82 6.00 5.30
C TRP A 74 -5.39 5.26 6.51
N ILE A 75 -6.55 5.68 7.01
CA ILE A 75 -7.22 5.01 8.15
C ILE A 75 -7.51 3.54 7.80
N ILE A 76 -8.09 3.29 6.62
CA ILE A 76 -8.39 1.92 6.15
C ILE A 76 -7.12 1.08 6.06
N VAL A 77 -6.07 1.61 5.44
CA VAL A 77 -4.81 0.89 5.24
C VAL A 77 -4.15 0.53 6.57
N PHE A 78 -4.10 1.46 7.52
CA PHE A 78 -3.55 1.17 8.86
C PHE A 78 -4.34 0.07 9.56
N ILE A 79 -5.68 0.16 9.58
CA ILE A 79 -6.53 -0.85 10.21
C ILE A 79 -6.33 -2.23 9.56
N CYS A 80 -6.27 -2.30 8.25
CA CYS A 80 -6.11 -3.58 7.54
C CYS A 80 -4.70 -4.18 7.60
N ALA A 81 -3.68 -3.38 7.94
CA ALA A 81 -2.33 -3.88 8.18
C ALA A 81 -2.14 -4.46 9.59
N LEU A 82 -2.99 -4.09 10.56
CA LEU A 82 -2.91 -4.57 11.95
C LEU A 82 -2.89 -6.09 12.12
N PRO A 83 -3.70 -6.89 11.37
CA PRO A 83 -3.68 -8.34 11.50
C PRO A 83 -2.30 -8.98 11.36
N HIS A 84 -1.41 -8.44 10.50
CA HIS A 84 -0.05 -8.95 10.33
C HIS A 84 0.83 -8.83 11.59
N VAL A 85 0.53 -7.86 12.46
CA VAL A 85 1.20 -7.69 13.75
C VAL A 85 0.69 -8.75 14.73
N PHE A 86 -0.61 -8.99 14.76
CA PHE A 86 -1.23 -9.92 15.72
C PHE A 86 -1.05 -11.39 15.35
N THR A 87 -0.92 -11.73 14.07
CA THR A 87 -0.67 -13.12 13.64
C THR A 87 0.80 -13.54 13.80
N GLY A 88 1.67 -12.62 14.20
CA GLY A 88 3.10 -12.90 14.38
C GLY A 88 3.78 -13.28 13.07
N GLU A 89 3.29 -12.80 11.92
CA GLU A 89 3.93 -13.01 10.62
C GLU A 89 5.23 -12.20 10.47
N ILE A 90 5.38 -11.16 11.30
CA ILE A 90 6.56 -10.32 11.38
C ILE A 90 7.37 -10.78 12.58
N LYS A 91 8.51 -11.44 12.32
CA LYS A 91 9.39 -11.94 13.38
C LYS A 91 10.82 -11.47 13.17
N TYR A 92 11.47 -11.16 14.28
CA TYR A 92 12.92 -11.02 14.32
C TYR A 92 13.51 -12.35 14.77
N LEU A 93 14.29 -12.99 13.91
CA LEU A 93 15.03 -14.20 14.27
C LEU A 93 16.33 -13.75 14.93
N VAL A 94 16.37 -13.78 16.27
CA VAL A 94 17.51 -13.32 17.07
C VAL A 94 18.77 -14.14 16.79
N ASP A 95 18.61 -15.46 16.56
CA ASP A 95 19.71 -16.38 16.29
C ASP A 95 20.43 -16.06 14.98
N ASP A 96 19.65 -15.69 13.95
CA ASP A 96 20.18 -15.35 12.63
C ASP A 96 20.38 -13.84 12.43
N GLN A 97 19.96 -13.01 13.39
CA GLN A 97 19.86 -11.54 13.29
C GLN A 97 19.08 -11.05 12.06
N ILE A 98 18.18 -11.89 11.53
CA ILE A 98 17.41 -11.60 10.31
C ILE A 98 16.02 -11.10 10.67
N PHE A 99 15.62 -10.05 9.97
CA PHE A 99 14.24 -9.63 9.89
C PHE A 99 13.51 -10.46 8.83
N GLN A 100 12.51 -11.24 9.26
CA GLN A 100 11.72 -12.05 8.34
C GLN A 100 10.25 -11.64 8.38
N MET A 101 9.75 -11.19 7.22
CA MET A 101 8.32 -11.19 6.94
C MET A 101 7.98 -12.56 6.36
N SER A 102 7.22 -13.35 7.11
CA SER A 102 6.80 -14.67 6.66
C SER A 102 5.88 -14.53 5.44
N LEU A 103 6.39 -14.94 4.27
CA LEU A 103 5.62 -15.02 3.02
C LEU A 103 4.79 -16.31 2.92
N HIS A 104 4.60 -17.02 4.03
CA HIS A 104 3.76 -18.21 4.03
C HIS A 104 2.33 -17.84 3.65
N LEU A 105 1.67 -18.72 2.89
CA LEU A 105 0.25 -18.60 2.58
C LEU A 105 -0.58 -18.64 3.87
N SER A 106 -0.87 -17.47 4.41
CA SER A 106 -1.77 -17.29 5.55
C SER A 106 -3.11 -16.74 5.08
N ILE A 107 -4.16 -16.96 5.86
CA ILE A 107 -5.49 -16.40 5.58
C ILE A 107 -5.42 -14.88 5.47
N VAL A 108 -4.61 -14.23 6.31
CA VAL A 108 -4.39 -12.77 6.29
C VAL A 108 -3.72 -12.34 4.98
N THR A 109 -2.68 -13.06 4.54
CA THR A 109 -1.99 -12.78 3.29
C THR A 109 -2.90 -12.96 2.09
N VAL A 110 -3.68 -14.06 2.03
CA VAL A 110 -4.65 -14.31 0.95
C VAL A 110 -5.71 -13.21 0.91
N TYR A 111 -6.29 -12.88 2.06
CA TYR A 111 -7.28 -11.81 2.19
C TYR A 111 -6.73 -10.47 1.66
N ASN A 112 -5.52 -10.11 2.06
CA ASN A 112 -4.90 -8.85 1.65
C ASN A 112 -4.52 -8.82 0.16
N VAL A 113 -4.03 -9.93 -0.40
CA VAL A 113 -3.78 -10.03 -1.85
C VAL A 113 -5.08 -9.86 -2.64
N ILE A 114 -6.17 -10.48 -2.20
CA ILE A 114 -7.46 -10.32 -2.88
C ILE A 114 -7.95 -8.87 -2.79
N LEU A 115 -7.99 -8.31 -1.58
CA LEU A 115 -8.58 -6.99 -1.34
C LEU A 115 -7.73 -5.83 -1.89
N PHE A 116 -6.44 -5.80 -1.56
CA PHE A 116 -5.54 -4.67 -1.83
C PHE A 116 -4.75 -4.79 -3.12
N TYR A 117 -4.77 -5.95 -3.77
CA TYR A 117 -4.10 -6.12 -5.05
C TYR A 117 -5.10 -6.48 -6.14
N LEU A 118 -5.76 -7.64 -6.05
CA LEU A 118 -6.62 -8.09 -7.15
C LEU A 118 -7.83 -7.18 -7.36
N ILE A 119 -8.60 -6.87 -6.31
CA ILE A 119 -9.79 -6.02 -6.45
C ILE A 119 -9.40 -4.62 -6.91
N LEU A 120 -8.45 -3.97 -6.22
CA LEU A 120 -8.00 -2.62 -6.59
C LEU A 120 -7.45 -2.55 -8.02
N MET A 121 -6.65 -3.52 -8.46
CA MET A 121 -6.13 -3.53 -9.83
C MET A 121 -7.24 -3.74 -10.86
N ASN A 122 -8.19 -4.63 -10.60
CA ASN A 122 -9.34 -4.84 -11.48
C ASN A 122 -10.20 -3.59 -11.59
N ASP A 123 -10.43 -2.89 -10.47
CA ASP A 123 -11.20 -1.65 -10.45
C ASP A 123 -10.49 -0.53 -11.24
N ILE A 124 -9.16 -0.40 -11.09
CA ILE A 124 -8.35 0.54 -11.89
C ILE A 124 -8.51 0.24 -13.38
N ILE A 125 -8.32 -1.04 -13.78
CA ILE A 125 -8.44 -1.46 -15.18
C ILE A 125 -9.85 -1.14 -15.71
N PHE A 126 -10.88 -1.44 -14.93
CA PHE A 126 -12.26 -1.16 -15.28
C PHE A 126 -12.54 0.33 -15.49
N ILE A 127 -12.03 1.19 -14.59
CA ILE A 127 -12.14 2.64 -14.71
C ILE A 127 -11.46 3.13 -16.00
N TYR A 128 -10.25 2.66 -16.28
CA TYR A 128 -9.52 3.03 -17.50
C TYR A 128 -10.22 2.55 -18.77
N PHE A 129 -10.79 1.33 -18.76
CA PHE A 129 -11.57 0.83 -19.88
C PHE A 129 -12.78 1.72 -20.15
N LYS A 130 -13.52 2.13 -19.11
CA LYS A 130 -14.66 3.05 -19.22
C LYS A 130 -14.23 4.41 -19.76
N LEU A 131 -13.12 4.95 -19.25
CA LEU A 131 -12.56 6.23 -19.69
C LEU A 131 -12.18 6.20 -21.18
N VAL A 132 -11.47 5.16 -21.63
CA VAL A 132 -11.09 5.01 -23.05
C VAL A 132 -12.32 4.90 -23.94
N ARG A 133 -13.33 4.14 -23.51
CA ARG A 133 -14.59 4.03 -24.25
C ARG A 133 -15.28 5.38 -24.38
N TYR A 134 -15.38 6.14 -23.28
CA TYR A 134 -15.99 7.47 -23.28
C TYR A 134 -15.26 8.44 -24.22
N VAL A 135 -13.92 8.48 -24.17
CA VAL A 135 -13.12 9.34 -25.06
C VAL A 135 -13.30 8.95 -26.53
N LYS A 136 -13.37 7.65 -26.85
CA LYS A 136 -13.65 7.18 -28.21
C LYS A 136 -15.04 7.56 -28.69
N GLU A 137 -16.06 7.49 -27.84
CA GLU A 137 -17.43 7.90 -28.18
C GLU A 137 -17.50 9.42 -28.41
N MET A 138 -16.85 10.22 -27.58
CA MET A 138 -16.76 11.68 -27.75
C MET A 138 -16.06 12.06 -29.06
N SER A 139 -14.95 11.39 -29.40
CA SER A 139 -14.21 11.64 -30.65
C SER A 139 -14.99 11.27 -31.92
N LYS A 140 -16.02 10.40 -31.83
CA LYS A 140 -16.88 10.07 -32.97
C LYS A 140 -18.03 11.06 -33.14
N ASN A 141 -18.39 11.77 -32.07
CA ASN A 141 -19.52 12.69 -32.04
C ASN A 141 -19.09 14.16 -32.25
N MET A 142 -17.77 14.43 -32.26
CA MET A 142 -17.17 15.67 -32.76
C MET A 142 -16.89 15.54 -34.25
#